data_AF-A0A9D9GH05-F1
#
_entry.id   AF-A0A9D9GH05-F1
#
_cell.length_a   1.000
_cell.length_b   1.000
_cell.length_c   1.000
_cell.angle_alpha   90.00
_cell.angle_beta   90.00
_cell.angle_gamma   90.00
#
_symmetry.space_group_name_H-M   'P 1'
#
loop_
_entity.id
_entity.type
_entity.pdbx_description
1 polymer ?
#
loop_
_entity_poly.entity_id
_entity_poly.type
_entity_poly.pdbx_seq_one_letter_code
_entity_poly.pdbx_strand_id
1 'polypeptide(L)'
;VAAINAGGTTLHSLFQLPFTPFLPTEEMQKQLISSIQMRKQRRRVIYEMDLLIIDEVSMVRADLLDAIDTLLRHLRYRPNTPFGGVQLLLIGDLFQLAPVVKESEWKLLKPHYKGIYFFHSKAFQQLNTLHFELDKIFRQQDKTFIHILNQVRKNQITTHELQTLNQRYQPNFKNK
;
A
#
# COMPACT_ATOMS: atom_id res chain seq x y z
N VAL A 1 -0.40 6.24 -10.73
CA VAL A 1 -1.14 5.63 -11.87
C VAL A 1 -2.19 4.63 -11.39
N ALA A 2 -1.85 3.72 -10.45
CA ALA A 2 -2.78 2.70 -9.92
C ALA A 2 -4.19 3.22 -9.56
N ALA A 3 -4.30 4.30 -8.77
CA ALA A 3 -5.59 4.86 -8.38
C ALA A 3 -6.46 5.31 -9.58
N ILE A 4 -5.86 5.81 -10.68
CA ILE A 4 -6.61 6.24 -11.87
C ILE A 4 -7.18 5.03 -12.62
N ASN A 5 -6.42 3.92 -12.69
CA ASN A 5 -6.87 2.70 -13.36
C ASN A 5 -8.09 2.06 -12.68
N ALA A 6 -8.24 2.26 -11.38
CA ALA A 6 -9.39 1.80 -10.59
C ALA A 6 -10.51 2.86 -10.46
N GLY A 7 -10.39 4.03 -11.12
CA GLY A 7 -11.33 5.15 -10.97
C GLY A 7 -11.35 5.76 -9.56
N GLY A 8 -10.32 5.51 -8.76
CA GLY A 8 -10.17 5.95 -7.38
C GLY A 8 -9.28 7.19 -7.21
N THR A 9 -8.83 7.41 -5.99
CA THR A 9 -7.88 8.47 -5.64
C THR A 9 -6.76 7.91 -4.77
N THR A 10 -5.64 8.61 -4.65
CA THR A 10 -4.54 8.16 -3.79
C THR A 10 -4.90 8.31 -2.32
N LEU A 11 -4.33 7.46 -1.45
CA LEU A 11 -4.54 7.55 0.01
C LEU A 11 -4.19 8.94 0.56
N HIS A 12 -3.07 9.52 0.12
CA HIS A 12 -2.65 10.87 0.48
C HIS A 12 -3.70 11.92 0.10
N SER A 13 -4.31 11.81 -1.08
CA SER A 13 -5.35 12.75 -1.55
C SER A 13 -6.67 12.57 -0.80
N LEU A 14 -7.11 11.32 -0.60
CA LEU A 14 -8.36 10.98 0.10
C LEU A 14 -8.33 11.51 1.53
N PHE A 15 -7.26 11.19 2.25
CA PHE A 15 -7.11 11.50 3.67
C PHE A 15 -6.35 12.80 3.95
N GLN A 16 -5.95 13.55 2.92
CA GLN A 16 -5.16 14.78 3.04
C GLN A 16 -3.92 14.60 3.93
N LEU A 17 -3.23 13.47 3.75
CA LEU A 17 -2.08 13.12 4.59
C LEU A 17 -0.83 13.86 4.12
N PRO A 18 0.00 14.37 5.06
CA PRO A 18 1.32 14.89 4.71
C PRO A 18 2.23 13.75 4.23
N PHE A 19 3.25 14.09 3.45
CA PHE A 19 4.25 13.12 2.98
C PHE A 19 5.34 12.80 4.03
N THR A 20 5.30 13.46 5.17
CA THR A 20 6.23 13.23 6.28
C THR A 20 5.94 11.90 6.99
N PRO A 21 6.95 11.22 7.56
CA PRO A 21 6.73 10.02 8.37
C PRO A 21 5.75 10.24 9.52
N PHE A 22 4.89 9.25 9.77
CA PHE A 22 3.94 9.28 10.88
C PHE A 22 4.46 8.46 12.06
N LEU A 23 4.73 9.14 13.18
CA LEU A 23 5.09 8.45 14.41
C LEU A 23 3.82 8.11 15.20
N PRO A 24 3.66 6.88 15.71
CA PRO A 24 2.50 6.48 16.47
C PRO A 24 2.61 6.94 17.93
N THR A 25 2.79 8.26 18.13
CA THR A 25 2.85 8.94 19.43
C THR A 25 1.62 9.83 19.59
N GLU A 26 1.19 10.07 20.84
CA GLU A 26 0.03 10.93 21.09
C GLU A 26 0.20 12.34 20.54
N GLU A 27 1.41 12.90 20.64
CA GLU A 27 1.72 14.23 20.12
C GLU A 27 1.52 14.30 18.61
N MET A 28 2.09 13.34 17.87
CA MET A 28 1.97 13.29 16.41
C MET A 28 0.53 13.01 15.97
N GLN A 29 -0.21 12.17 16.71
CA GLN A 29 -1.64 11.95 16.46
C GLN A 29 -2.45 13.26 16.60
N LYS A 30 -2.21 14.03 17.67
CA LYS A 30 -2.86 15.32 17.89
C LYS A 30 -2.50 16.34 16.80
N GLN A 31 -1.21 16.40 16.41
CA GLN A 31 -0.73 17.25 15.32
C GLN A 31 -1.35 16.88 13.98
N LEU A 32 -1.43 15.59 13.66
CA LEU A 32 -2.06 15.12 12.44
C LEU A 32 -3.54 15.53 12.41
N ILE A 33 -4.29 15.27 13.49
CA ILE A 33 -5.71 15.63 13.59
C ILE A 33 -5.92 17.14 13.45
N SER A 34 -5.09 17.96 14.11
CA SER A 34 -5.22 19.42 14.08
C SER A 34 -4.84 20.02 12.72
N SER A 35 -3.90 19.40 12.00
CA SER A 35 -3.48 19.85 10.67
C SER A 35 -4.53 19.64 9.57
N ILE A 36 -5.57 18.82 9.83
CA ILE A 36 -6.51 18.41 8.79
C ILE A 36 -7.60 19.46 8.54
N GLN A 37 -7.49 20.06 7.36
CA GLN A 37 -8.43 21.05 6.83
C GLN A 37 -9.34 20.45 5.75
N MET A 38 -9.98 19.33 6.06
CA MET A 38 -10.94 18.70 5.15
C MET A 38 -12.23 19.49 5.03
N ARG A 39 -12.66 19.75 3.79
CA ARG A 39 -13.98 20.32 3.47
C ARG A 39 -15.10 19.41 3.98
N LYS A 40 -16.25 20.01 4.35
CA LYS A 40 -17.42 19.31 4.90
C LYS A 40 -17.86 18.10 4.06
N GLN A 41 -17.89 18.25 2.73
CA GLN A 41 -18.27 17.17 1.83
C GLN A 41 -17.34 15.94 1.94
N ARG A 42 -16.03 16.16 1.99
CA ARG A 42 -15.05 15.07 2.12
C ARG A 42 -15.10 14.42 3.50
N ARG A 43 -15.27 15.22 4.57
CA ARG A 43 -15.50 14.69 5.92
C ARG A 43 -16.72 13.78 5.96
N ARG A 44 -17.81 14.16 5.28
CA ARG A 44 -19.01 13.33 5.16
C ARG A 44 -18.72 12.02 4.44
N VAL A 45 -17.97 12.04 3.33
CA VAL A 45 -17.57 10.80 2.64
C VAL A 45 -16.81 9.85 3.57
N ILE A 46 -15.84 10.36 4.34
CA ILE A 46 -15.07 9.54 5.28
C ILE A 46 -15.95 9.02 6.43
N TYR A 47 -16.87 9.86 6.93
CA TYR A 47 -17.79 9.49 8.01
C TYR A 47 -18.70 8.32 7.61
N GLU A 48 -19.30 8.41 6.41
CA GLU A 48 -20.24 7.44 5.83
C GLU A 48 -19.54 6.25 5.15
N MET A 49 -18.21 6.20 5.13
CA MET A 49 -17.49 5.12 4.47
C MET A 49 -17.63 3.82 5.26
N ASP A 50 -18.13 2.77 4.59
CA ASP A 50 -18.25 1.43 5.17
C ASP A 50 -17.10 0.51 4.74
N LEU A 51 -16.58 0.69 3.52
CA LEU A 51 -15.51 -0.12 2.93
C LEU A 51 -14.43 0.79 2.33
N LEU A 52 -13.18 0.55 2.73
CA LEU A 52 -11.99 1.13 2.11
C LEU A 52 -11.25 0.05 1.32
N ILE A 53 -11.22 0.22 0.00
CA ILE A 53 -10.47 -0.64 -0.92
C ILE A 53 -9.11 0.01 -1.20
N ILE A 54 -8.03 -0.73 -0.97
CA ILE A 54 -6.66 -0.30 -1.25
C ILE A 54 -6.06 -1.28 -2.25
N ASP A 55 -5.88 -0.81 -3.47
CA ASP A 55 -5.11 -1.52 -4.50
C ASP A 55 -3.62 -1.18 -4.37
N GLU A 56 -2.75 -2.10 -4.81
CA GLU A 56 -1.30 -2.04 -4.66
C GLU A 56 -0.82 -1.81 -3.22
N VAL A 57 -1.45 -2.51 -2.26
CA VAL A 57 -1.16 -2.37 -0.82
C VAL A 57 0.31 -2.68 -0.47
N SER A 58 1.03 -3.44 -1.31
CA SER A 58 2.45 -3.74 -1.11
C SER A 58 3.33 -2.49 -1.04
N MET A 59 2.92 -1.40 -1.68
CA MET A 59 3.62 -0.12 -1.65
C MET A 59 3.25 0.77 -0.46
N VAL A 60 2.25 0.37 0.34
CA VAL A 60 1.79 1.13 1.50
C VAL A 60 2.71 0.89 2.69
N ARG A 61 3.16 1.98 3.32
CA ARG A 61 3.98 1.90 4.54
C ARG A 61 3.12 1.60 5.77
N ALA A 62 3.72 0.95 6.77
CA ALA A 62 3.11 0.71 8.08
C ALA A 62 2.58 2.00 8.73
N ASP A 63 3.38 3.06 8.71
CA ASP A 63 3.04 4.33 9.35
C ASP A 63 1.95 5.10 8.62
N LEU A 64 1.91 5.00 7.30
CA LEU A 64 0.83 5.58 6.50
C LEU A 64 -0.52 4.93 6.86
N LEU A 65 -0.53 3.61 7.08
CA LEU A 65 -1.74 2.89 7.47
C LEU A 65 -2.18 3.24 8.90
N ASP A 66 -1.25 3.43 9.84
CA ASP A 66 -1.55 3.92 11.20
C ASP A 66 -2.03 5.39 11.21
N ALA A 67 -1.53 6.22 10.29
CA ALA A 67 -2.05 7.58 10.10
C ALA A 67 -3.52 7.53 9.63
N ILE A 68 -3.85 6.67 8.66
CA ILE A 68 -5.22 6.46 8.18
C ILE A 68 -6.13 5.99 9.33
N ASP A 69 -5.69 5.02 10.12
CA ASP A 69 -6.41 4.53 11.31
C ASP A 69 -6.71 5.67 12.29
N THR A 70 -5.71 6.48 12.62
CA THR A 70 -5.85 7.65 13.51
C THR A 70 -6.96 8.59 13.01
N LEU A 71 -6.98 8.86 11.71
CA LEU A 71 -7.99 9.75 11.11
C LEU A 71 -9.38 9.15 11.06
N LEU A 72 -9.49 7.88 10.72
CA LEU A 72 -10.79 7.21 10.69
C LEU A 72 -11.41 7.14 12.08
N ARG A 73 -10.60 6.80 13.11
CA ARG A 73 -11.04 6.81 14.51
C ARG A 73 -11.55 8.19 14.93
N HIS A 74 -10.82 9.25 14.58
CA HIS A 74 -11.19 10.62 14.90
C HIS A 74 -12.44 11.09 14.15
N LEU A 75 -12.43 11.01 12.82
CA LEU A 75 -13.48 11.54 11.94
C LEU A 75 -14.80 10.77 12.07
N ARG A 76 -14.76 9.50 12.49
CA ARG A 76 -15.95 8.66 12.73
C ARG A 76 -16.38 8.60 14.19
N TYR A 77 -15.72 9.33 15.09
CA TYR A 77 -16.00 9.33 16.53
C TYR A 77 -15.94 7.92 17.17
N ARG A 78 -14.97 7.10 16.76
CA ARG A 78 -14.78 5.71 17.20
C ARG A 78 -13.33 5.48 17.65
N PRO A 79 -12.89 6.08 18.77
CA PRO A 79 -11.48 6.09 19.20
C PRO A 79 -10.92 4.70 19.50
N ASN A 80 -11.77 3.77 19.93
CA ASN A 80 -11.38 2.44 20.38
C ASN A 80 -11.58 1.35 19.32
N THR A 81 -12.01 1.72 18.10
CA THR A 81 -12.28 0.76 17.03
C THR A 81 -11.24 0.92 15.92
N PRO A 82 -10.47 -0.11 15.57
CA PRO A 82 -9.55 -0.06 14.44
C PRO A 82 -10.22 0.47 13.17
N PHE A 83 -9.55 1.38 12.49
CA PHE A 83 -9.99 2.09 11.30
C PHE A 83 -11.37 2.75 11.46
N GLY A 84 -11.72 3.15 12.70
CA GLY A 84 -13.04 3.66 13.02
C GLY A 84 -14.18 2.68 12.69
N GLY A 85 -13.91 1.39 12.56
CA GLY A 85 -14.85 0.36 12.14
C GLY A 85 -15.16 0.35 10.63
N VAL A 86 -14.28 0.91 9.80
CA VAL A 86 -14.33 0.75 8.34
C VAL A 86 -13.78 -0.63 7.98
N GLN A 87 -14.48 -1.37 7.12
CA GLN A 87 -13.98 -2.62 6.57
C GLN A 87 -12.83 -2.34 5.59
N LEU A 88 -11.77 -3.13 5.64
CA LEU A 88 -10.65 -3.02 4.71
C LEU A 88 -10.69 -4.17 3.69
N LEU A 89 -10.54 -3.82 2.41
CA LEU A 89 -10.20 -4.76 1.35
C LEU A 89 -8.85 -4.34 0.77
N LEU A 90 -7.82 -5.15 1.03
CA LEU A 90 -6.45 -4.87 0.63
C LEU A 90 -6.07 -5.81 -0.51
N ILE A 91 -5.64 -5.23 -1.62
CA ILE A 91 -5.26 -5.95 -2.84
C ILE A 91 -3.84 -5.52 -3.18
N GLY A 92 -2.99 -6.49 -3.52
CA GLY A 92 -1.63 -6.20 -3.94
C GLY A 92 -0.75 -7.43 -3.86
N ASP A 93 0.52 -7.23 -4.21
CA ASP A 93 1.47 -8.31 -4.38
C ASP A 93 2.82 -7.95 -3.76
N LEU A 94 3.13 -8.61 -2.64
CA LEU A 94 4.34 -8.35 -1.86
C LEU A 94 5.63 -8.65 -2.64
N PHE A 95 5.56 -9.43 -3.72
CA PHE A 95 6.71 -9.76 -4.56
C PHE A 95 6.95 -8.76 -5.71
N GLN A 96 6.09 -7.76 -5.89
CA GLN A 96 6.27 -6.75 -6.92
C GLN A 96 7.09 -5.57 -6.40
N LEU A 97 6.42 -4.53 -5.89
CA LEU A 97 7.06 -3.32 -5.40
C LEU A 97 6.85 -3.19 -3.90
N ALA A 98 7.96 -3.11 -3.17
CA ALA A 98 7.99 -2.74 -1.77
C ALA A 98 7.74 -1.22 -1.59
N PRO A 99 7.38 -0.78 -0.38
CA PRO A 99 7.24 0.64 -0.10
C PRO A 99 8.59 1.35 -0.27
N VAL A 100 8.58 2.54 -0.88
CA VAL A 100 9.78 3.36 -1.02
C VAL A 100 9.95 4.20 0.24
N VAL A 101 11.07 4.04 0.94
CA VAL A 101 11.39 4.78 2.19
C VAL A 101 12.82 5.28 2.13
N LYS A 102 13.03 6.56 2.43
CA LYS A 102 14.39 7.11 2.54
C LYS A 102 15.05 6.59 3.82
N GLU A 103 16.37 6.42 3.80
CA GLU A 103 17.10 5.92 4.97
C GLU A 103 16.89 6.79 6.22
N SER A 104 16.83 8.11 6.04
CA SER A 104 16.53 9.06 7.13
C SER A 104 15.14 8.86 7.74
N GLU A 105 14.13 8.63 6.90
CA GLU A 105 12.76 8.33 7.35
C GLU A 105 12.71 6.99 8.07
N TRP A 106 13.40 5.97 7.55
CA TRP A 106 13.45 4.66 8.18
C TRP A 106 14.13 4.71 9.56
N LYS A 107 15.20 5.50 9.73
CA LYS A 107 15.84 5.70 11.04
C LYS A 107 14.86 6.21 12.10
N LEU A 108 13.91 7.08 11.71
CA LEU A 108 12.86 7.60 12.60
C LEU A 108 11.77 6.58 12.88
N LEU A 109 11.40 5.76 11.89
CA LEU A 109 10.31 4.79 11.99
C LEU A 109 10.71 3.49 12.70
N LYS A 110 11.97 3.06 12.54
CA LYS A 110 12.52 1.79 13.04
C LYS A 110 12.27 1.52 14.53
N PRO A 111 12.32 2.50 15.45
CA PRO A 111 11.99 2.27 16.86
C PRO A 111 10.52 1.89 17.11
N HIS A 112 9.60 2.22 16.19
CA HIS A 112 8.17 2.06 16.38
C HIS A 112 7.55 0.89 15.61
N TYR A 113 8.21 0.44 14.53
CA TYR A 113 7.69 -0.58 13.62
C TYR A 113 8.71 -1.70 13.41
N LYS A 114 8.22 -2.94 13.33
CA LYS A 114 9.05 -4.12 13.03
C LYS A 114 9.61 -4.12 11.60
N GLY A 115 8.98 -3.37 10.70
CA GLY A 115 9.39 -3.20 9.30
C GLY A 115 8.55 -2.14 8.59
N ILE A 116 8.88 -1.85 7.33
CA ILE A 116 8.24 -0.78 6.55
C ILE A 116 6.88 -1.14 5.97
N TYR A 117 6.59 -2.43 5.78
CA TYR A 117 5.39 -2.90 5.09
C TYR A 117 4.12 -2.66 5.90
N PHE A 118 2.99 -2.44 5.21
CA PHE A 118 1.68 -2.18 5.82
C PHE A 118 1.30 -3.18 6.92
N PHE A 119 1.65 -4.46 6.81
CA PHE A 119 1.33 -5.48 7.82
C PHE A 119 2.10 -5.31 9.15
N HIS A 120 3.08 -4.41 9.20
CA HIS A 120 3.72 -3.98 10.45
C HIS A 120 3.01 -2.80 11.13
N SER A 121 1.95 -2.25 10.54
CA SER A 121 1.06 -1.26 11.18
C SER A 121 0.50 -1.80 12.49
N LYS A 122 0.47 -0.95 13.52
CA LYS A 122 -0.11 -1.31 14.82
C LYS A 122 -1.62 -1.49 14.72
N ALA A 123 -2.29 -0.66 13.91
CA ALA A 123 -3.72 -0.77 13.67
C ALA A 123 -4.07 -2.04 12.90
N PHE A 124 -3.30 -2.38 11.87
CA PHE A 124 -3.50 -3.61 11.09
C PHE A 124 -3.35 -4.87 11.94
N GLN A 125 -2.37 -4.90 12.85
CA GLN A 125 -2.15 -6.02 13.76
C GLN A 125 -3.29 -6.27 14.76
N GLN A 126 -4.20 -5.30 14.94
CA GLN A 126 -5.41 -5.45 15.76
C GLN A 126 -6.56 -6.11 14.99
N LEU A 127 -6.44 -6.26 13.68
CA LEU A 127 -7.51 -6.82 12.84
C LEU A 127 -7.42 -8.35 12.79
N ASN A 128 -8.60 -8.99 12.70
CA ASN A 128 -8.70 -10.38 12.28
C ASN A 128 -8.85 -10.40 10.75
N THR A 129 -7.78 -10.77 10.05
CA THR A 129 -7.70 -10.68 8.59
C THR A 129 -7.90 -12.03 7.90
N LEU A 130 -8.68 -12.04 6.83
CA LEU A 130 -8.78 -13.17 5.92
C LEU A 130 -7.80 -12.95 4.76
N HIS A 131 -7.05 -14.00 4.41
CA HIS A 131 -6.06 -13.96 3.35
C HIS A 131 -6.46 -14.93 2.24
N PHE A 132 -6.51 -14.43 1.01
CA PHE A 132 -6.78 -15.21 -0.18
C PHE A 132 -5.64 -14.97 -1.18
N GLU A 133 -5.01 -16.05 -1.63
CA GLU A 133 -4.03 -16.00 -2.71
C GLU A 133 -4.70 -16.38 -4.02
N LEU A 134 -4.46 -15.60 -5.08
CA LEU A 134 -4.92 -15.90 -6.43
C LEU A 134 -3.78 -16.54 -7.22
N ASP A 135 -4.03 -17.74 -7.71
CA ASP A 135 -3.05 -18.65 -8.30
C ASP A 135 -3.18 -18.76 -9.83
N LYS A 136 -4.35 -18.39 -10.38
CA LYS A 136 -4.57 -18.37 -11.83
C LYS A 136 -4.11 -17.07 -12.49
N ILE A 137 -3.17 -17.18 -13.44
CA ILE A 137 -2.66 -16.06 -14.24
C ILE A 137 -3.54 -15.86 -15.49
N PHE A 138 -4.01 -14.63 -15.69
CA PHE A 138 -4.87 -14.26 -16.83
C PHE A 138 -4.19 -13.32 -17.85
N ARG A 139 -3.19 -12.53 -17.43
CA ARG A 139 -2.59 -11.46 -18.25
C ARG A 139 -1.75 -12.01 -19.40
N GLN A 140 -0.98 -13.07 -19.15
CA GLN A 140 -0.17 -13.75 -20.15
C GLN A 140 -0.82 -15.11 -20.47
N GLN A 141 -0.76 -15.51 -21.74
CA GLN A 141 -1.23 -16.83 -22.21
C GLN A 141 -0.07 -17.78 -22.55
N ASP A 142 1.10 -17.23 -22.89
CA ASP A 142 2.30 -18.00 -23.23
C ASP A 142 2.87 -18.67 -21.98
N LYS A 143 2.84 -20.02 -21.96
CA LYS A 143 3.33 -20.85 -20.86
C LYS A 143 4.81 -20.63 -20.55
N THR A 144 5.64 -20.43 -21.57
CA THR A 144 7.07 -20.19 -21.40
C THR A 144 7.29 -18.84 -20.73
N PHE A 145 6.58 -17.81 -21.17
CA PHE A 145 6.70 -16.48 -20.57
C PHE A 145 6.16 -16.45 -19.13
N ILE A 146 5.02 -17.10 -18.87
CA ILE A 146 4.48 -17.28 -17.51
C ILE A 146 5.51 -17.95 -16.59
N HIS A 147 6.17 -19.00 -17.07
CA HIS A 147 7.21 -19.70 -16.31
C HIS A 147 8.34 -18.75 -15.93
N ILE A 148 8.89 -18.03 -16.91
CA ILE A 148 9.98 -17.07 -16.68
C ILE A 148 9.57 -16.00 -15.66
N LEU A 149 8.38 -15.41 -15.78
CA LEU A 149 7.88 -14.40 -14.84
C LEU A 149 7.76 -14.95 -13.40
N ASN A 150 7.32 -16.20 -13.25
CA ASN A 150 7.24 -16.85 -11.94
C ASN A 150 8.64 -17.13 -11.33
N GLN A 151 9.64 -17.45 -12.15
CA GLN A 151 11.02 -17.58 -11.65
C GLN A 151 11.61 -16.24 -11.23
N VAL A 152 11.35 -15.17 -11.99
CA VAL A 152 11.73 -13.80 -11.60
C VAL A 152 11.09 -13.43 -10.26
N ARG A 153 9.78 -13.66 -10.11
CA ARG A 153 9.02 -13.42 -8.86
C ARG A 153 9.67 -14.09 -7.65
N LYS A 154 10.15 -15.33 -7.82
CA LYS A 154 10.75 -16.15 -6.75
C LYS A 154 12.24 -15.94 -6.58
N ASN A 155 12.86 -15.08 -7.39
CA ASN A 155 14.31 -14.92 -7.46
C ASN A 155 15.06 -16.23 -7.75
N GLN A 156 14.52 -17.04 -8.67
CA GLN A 156 15.01 -18.38 -9.04
C GLN A 156 15.32 -18.51 -10.54
N ILE A 157 15.45 -17.38 -11.25
CA ILE A 157 15.71 -17.38 -12.69
C ILE A 157 17.05 -18.02 -13.04
N THR A 158 17.04 -18.85 -14.06
CA THR A 158 18.21 -19.57 -14.58
C THR A 158 18.86 -18.84 -15.76
N THR A 159 20.11 -19.19 -16.07
CA THR A 159 20.82 -18.63 -17.25
C THR A 159 20.07 -18.89 -18.56
N HIS A 160 19.43 -20.04 -18.70
CA HIS A 160 18.64 -20.39 -19.88
C HIS A 160 17.42 -19.47 -20.06
N GLU A 161 16.72 -19.16 -18.97
CA GLU A 161 15.57 -18.25 -18.99
C GLU A 161 16.01 -16.81 -19.28
N LEU A 162 17.14 -16.38 -18.72
CA LEU A 162 17.75 -15.07 -19.04
C LEU A 162 18.12 -14.98 -20.53
N GLN A 163 18.70 -16.03 -21.10
CA GLN A 163 19.00 -16.07 -22.54
C GLN A 163 17.73 -15.94 -23.38
N THR A 164 16.64 -16.59 -22.97
CA THR A 164 15.33 -16.48 -23.63
C THR A 164 14.82 -15.03 -23.62
N LEU A 165 14.97 -14.32 -22.51
CA LEU A 165 14.65 -12.89 -22.43
C LEU A 165 15.57 -12.03 -23.31
N ASN A 166 16.87 -12.31 -23.31
CA ASN A 166 17.87 -11.56 -24.07
C ASN A 166 17.67 -11.64 -25.59
N GLN A 167 17.00 -12.67 -26.11
CA GLN A 167 16.59 -12.72 -27.52
C GLN A 167 15.66 -11.56 -27.93
N ARG A 168 14.99 -10.92 -26.96
CA ARG A 168 14.15 -9.74 -27.19
C ARG A 168 14.92 -8.42 -27.19
N TYR A 169 16.22 -8.43 -26.86
CA TYR A 169 17.02 -7.22 -26.85
C TYR A 169 17.23 -6.68 -28.28
N GLN A 170 16.84 -5.44 -28.49
CA GLN A 170 17.00 -4.73 -29.77
C GLN A 170 17.94 -3.52 -29.56
N PRO A 171 19.23 -3.61 -29.93
CA PRO A 171 20.22 -2.57 -29.65
C PRO A 171 19.86 -1.19 -30.24
N ASN A 172 19.14 -1.19 -31.35
CA ASN A 172 18.76 0.01 -32.09
C ASN A 172 17.29 0.40 -31.89
N PHE A 173 16.65 -0.05 -30.81
CA PHE A 173 15.26 0.29 -30.53
C PHE A 173 15.09 1.79 -30.32
N LYS A 174 14.34 2.45 -31.22
CA LYS A 174 13.89 3.84 -31.05
C LYS A 174 12.40 3.81 -30.72
N ASN A 175 12.02 4.34 -29.54
CA ASN A 175 10.62 4.62 -29.25
C ASN A 175 10.10 5.59 -30.32
N LYS A 176 9.03 5.21 -31.02
CA LYS A 176 8.29 6.12 -31.90
C LYS A 176 7.49 7.11 -31.08
#